data_AF-A0A091DGK1-F1
#
_entry.id   AF-A0A091DGK1-F1
#
_cell.length_a   1.000
_cell.length_b   1.000
_cell.length_c   1.000
_cell.angle_alpha   90.00
_cell.angle_beta   90.00
_cell.angle_gamma   90.00
#
_symmetry.space_group_name_H-M   'P 1'
#
loop_
_entity.id
_entity.type
_entity.pdbx_description
1 polymer ?
#
loop_
_entity_poly.entity_id
_entity_poly.type
_entity_poly.pdbx_seq_one_letter_code
_entity_poly.pdbx_strand_id
1 'polypeptide(L)'
;MDPSPFGDVSSRLTTEQILYNIKQEYKRMQKRRHLETSFQQTDPGCSSDAQPHAFLLSGPASPGTSSAASSPSKKEQPLFTLRQVGMICERLLKEREEKIREEYEEILSTKLAEQYDAFVKFTHDQIMRRYGEQPASYVS
;
A
#
# COMPACT_ATOMS: atom_id res chain seq x y z
N MET A 1 37.24 9.29 -28.51
CA MET A 1 36.81 9.02 -27.12
C MET A 1 35.97 10.21 -26.71
N ASP A 2 34.67 10.12 -26.97
CA ASP A 2 33.72 11.19 -26.67
C ASP A 2 33.43 11.22 -25.16
N PRO A 3 33.40 12.41 -24.52
CA PRO A 3 33.06 12.51 -23.10
C PRO A 3 31.60 12.11 -22.85
N SER A 4 31.33 11.58 -21.65
CA SER A 4 29.99 11.13 -21.22
C SER A 4 28.90 12.19 -21.46
N PRO A 5 27.76 11.83 -22.09
CA PRO A 5 26.64 12.75 -22.34
C PRO A 5 25.88 13.15 -21.07
N PHE A 6 26.14 12.47 -19.96
CA PHE A 6 25.70 12.88 -18.64
C PHE A 6 26.84 13.68 -18.00
N GLY A 7 26.81 15.00 -18.16
CA GLY A 7 27.61 15.91 -17.33
C GLY A 7 27.20 15.80 -15.85
N ASP A 8 27.96 16.42 -14.94
CA ASP A 8 27.72 16.37 -13.49
C ASP A 8 26.27 16.73 -13.13
N VAL A 9 25.41 15.71 -13.01
CA VAL A 9 23.99 15.82 -12.69
C VAL A 9 23.80 16.00 -11.18
N SER A 10 24.33 17.10 -10.66
CA SER A 10 23.95 17.79 -9.42
C SER A 10 25.11 18.72 -9.05
N SER A 11 24.82 19.97 -8.72
CA SER A 11 25.80 20.84 -8.06
C SER A 11 26.29 20.13 -6.79
N ARG A 12 27.52 19.62 -6.80
CA ARG A 12 28.14 18.95 -5.65
C ARG A 12 28.24 20.01 -4.55
N LEU A 13 27.33 19.93 -3.57
CA LEU A 13 27.27 20.90 -2.48
C LEU A 13 28.65 20.98 -1.83
N THR A 14 29.16 22.19 -1.68
CA THR A 14 30.44 22.37 -0.99
C THR A 14 30.28 21.96 0.48
N THR A 15 31.38 21.55 1.12
CA THR A 15 31.37 21.20 2.55
C THR A 15 30.78 22.30 3.42
N GLU A 16 31.01 23.56 3.05
CA GLU A 16 30.45 24.74 3.72
C GLU A 16 28.93 24.83 3.58
N GLN A 17 28.38 24.55 2.39
CA GLN A 17 26.93 24.52 2.17
C GLN A 17 26.26 23.39 2.94
N ILE A 18 26.90 22.22 3.00
CA ILE A 18 26.41 21.09 3.80
C ILE A 18 26.37 21.48 5.28
N LEU A 19 27.44 22.09 5.80
CA LEU A 19 27.50 22.55 7.20
C LEU A 19 26.44 23.61 7.49
N TYR A 20 26.27 24.57 6.58
CA TYR A 20 25.24 25.60 6.69
C TYR A 20 23.84 24.98 6.75
N ASN A 21 23.54 24.04 5.85
CA ASN A 21 22.26 23.34 5.80
C ASN A 21 21.99 22.55 7.08
N ILE A 22 22.98 21.80 7.58
CA ILE A 22 22.87 21.05 8.85
C ILE A 22 22.59 22.02 10.02
N LYS A 23 23.30 23.15 10.10
CA LYS A 23 23.12 24.14 11.17
C LYS A 23 21.72 24.77 11.14
N GLN A 24 21.21 25.07 9.95
CA GLN A 24 19.84 25.59 9.77
C GLN A 24 18.80 24.54 10.14
N GLU A 25 19.01 23.29 9.72
CA GLU A 25 18.08 22.21 10.02
C GLU A 25 18.04 21.88 11.51
N TYR A 26 19.19 21.90 12.19
CA TYR A 26 19.26 21.77 13.65
C TYR A 26 18.43 22.84 14.36
N LYS A 27 18.56 24.12 13.96
CA LYS A 27 17.73 25.21 14.51
C LYS A 27 16.24 25.00 14.24
N ARG A 28 15.87 24.56 13.03
CA ARG A 28 14.50 24.24 12.64
C ARG A 28 13.93 23.11 13.51
N MET A 29 14.74 22.09 13.79
CA MET A 29 14.38 20.95 14.63
C MET A 29 14.23 21.34 16.10
N GLN A 30 15.15 22.16 16.64
CA GLN A 30 15.07 22.67 18.01
C GLN A 30 13.82 23.53 18.24
N LYS A 31 13.46 24.39 17.28
CA LYS A 31 12.22 25.19 17.34
C LYS A 31 10.97 24.28 17.35
N ARG A 32 10.96 23.20 16.56
CA ARG A 32 9.88 22.20 16.60
C ARG A 32 9.80 21.46 17.94
N ARG A 33 10.93 21.10 18.55
CA ARG A 33 10.93 20.37 19.83
C ARG A 33 10.32 21.17 20.98
N HIS A 34 10.50 22.49 21.04
CA HIS A 34 9.80 23.31 22.05
C HIS A 34 8.27 23.28 21.91
N LEU A 35 7.75 23.12 20.69
CA LEU A 35 6.31 23.00 20.44
C LEU A 35 5.77 21.65 20.94
N GLU A 36 6.53 20.56 20.81
CA GLU A 36 6.14 19.24 21.33
C GLU A 36 6.28 19.12 22.85
N THR A 37 7.28 19.77 23.46
CA THR A 37 7.42 19.79 24.93
C THR A 37 6.32 20.61 25.60
N SER A 38 5.84 21.67 24.94
CA SER A 38 4.70 22.46 25.45
C SER A 38 3.36 21.72 25.37
N PHE A 39 3.24 20.69 24.53
CA PHE A 39 2.01 19.89 24.36
C PHE A 39 1.93 18.68 25.31
N GLN A 40 3.02 18.35 26.03
CA GLN A 40 3.06 17.25 27.01
C GLN A 40 2.86 17.69 28.46
N GLN A 41 2.68 18.99 28.73
CA GLN A 41 2.28 19.48 30.06
C GLN A 41 0.75 19.52 30.20
N THR A 42 0.13 18.35 30.21
CA THR A 42 -1.14 18.11 30.90
C THR A 42 -1.07 16.72 31.56
N ASP A 43 -0.77 16.78 32.86
CA ASP A 43 -0.92 15.82 33.97
C ASP A 43 -0.46 14.34 33.90
N PRO A 44 0.03 13.78 35.03
CA PRO A 44 0.42 12.39 35.21
C PRO A 44 -0.77 11.55 35.72
N GLY A 45 -1.01 10.37 35.14
CA GLY A 45 -1.97 9.45 35.77
C GLY A 45 -2.42 8.26 34.93
N CYS A 46 -1.79 7.10 35.21
CA CYS A 46 -2.43 5.79 35.40
C CYS A 46 -3.12 5.07 34.21
N SER A 47 -2.77 3.78 34.10
CA SER A 47 -3.36 2.69 33.33
C SER A 47 -4.89 2.69 33.19
N SER A 48 -5.40 2.25 32.03
CA SER A 48 -5.87 0.87 31.80
C SER A 48 -6.84 0.80 30.60
N ASP A 49 -6.95 -0.42 30.09
CA ASP A 49 -7.75 -0.92 28.98
C ASP A 49 -9.23 -0.50 28.95
N ALA A 50 -9.77 -0.56 27.72
CA ALA A 50 -11.16 -0.86 27.32
C ALA A 50 -11.91 0.26 26.55
N GLN A 51 -12.04 0.04 25.24
CA GLN A 51 -13.21 0.44 24.43
C GLN A 51 -14.46 -0.31 24.96
N PRO A 52 -15.72 0.21 24.87
CA PRO A 52 -16.35 0.45 23.56
C PRO A 52 -17.45 1.54 23.46
N HIS A 53 -17.72 1.92 22.20
CA HIS A 53 -19.02 2.32 21.65
C HIS A 53 -19.79 3.55 22.20
N ALA A 54 -19.75 4.60 21.36
CA ALA A 54 -20.90 5.12 20.60
C ALA A 54 -21.57 6.44 21.04
N PHE A 55 -21.96 7.18 19.98
CA PHE A 55 -22.91 8.31 19.93
C PHE A 55 -22.37 9.62 20.56
N LEU A 56 -22.46 10.82 19.97
CA LEU A 56 -23.47 11.43 19.10
C LEU A 56 -22.85 12.57 18.28
N LEU A 57 -23.47 12.82 17.13
CA LEU A 57 -23.46 14.11 16.43
C LEU A 57 -23.88 15.25 17.36
N SER A 58 -23.14 16.35 17.39
CA SER A 58 -23.68 17.69 17.66
C SER A 58 -22.79 18.75 17.02
N GLY A 59 -23.44 19.65 16.29
CA GLY A 59 -22.85 20.61 15.38
C GLY A 59 -22.14 21.82 16.02
N PRO A 60 -21.79 22.83 15.21
CA PRO A 60 -20.86 23.88 15.59
C PRO A 60 -21.59 25.08 16.20
N ALA A 61 -21.13 25.59 17.34
CA ALA A 61 -21.21 27.01 17.69
C ALA A 61 -20.54 27.27 19.04
N SER A 62 -19.53 28.15 19.05
CA SER A 62 -19.55 29.37 19.87
C SER A 62 -18.42 30.32 19.44
N PRO A 63 -18.69 31.64 19.32
CA PRO A 63 -17.76 32.65 18.85
C PRO A 63 -16.96 33.28 20.01
N GLY A 64 -15.68 33.55 19.80
CA GLY A 64 -14.83 34.25 20.75
C GLY A 64 -13.65 34.91 20.04
N THR A 65 -13.71 36.23 19.94
CA THR A 65 -12.76 37.15 19.29
C THR A 65 -11.35 37.04 19.89
N SER A 66 -10.24 37.14 19.16
CA SER A 66 -9.57 38.43 18.84
C SER A 66 -8.35 38.24 17.91
N SER A 67 -8.20 39.18 16.97
CA SER A 67 -6.95 39.78 16.45
C SER A 67 -6.01 38.99 15.51
N ALA A 68 -6.25 39.23 14.22
CA ALA A 68 -5.31 39.50 13.10
C ALA A 68 -3.84 39.04 13.20
N ALA A 69 -3.44 38.12 12.31
CA ALA A 69 -2.48 38.39 11.22
C ALA A 69 -2.19 37.14 10.37
N SER A 70 -2.29 37.32 9.05
CA SER A 70 -1.57 36.62 7.96
C SER A 70 -2.06 35.27 7.41
N SER A 71 -2.46 35.35 6.13
CA SER A 71 -2.46 34.37 5.03
C SER A 71 -3.65 33.39 4.86
N PRO A 72 -4.44 33.55 3.76
CA PRO A 72 -5.34 32.53 3.25
C PRO A 72 -4.65 31.78 2.09
N SER A 73 -3.80 30.79 2.35
CA SER A 73 -3.24 29.95 1.26
C SER A 73 -2.55 28.67 1.72
N LYS A 74 -3.27 27.81 2.45
CA LYS A 74 -3.01 26.35 2.46
C LYS A 74 -4.32 25.58 2.63
N LYS A 75 -5.36 25.98 1.88
CA LYS A 75 -6.51 25.12 1.66
C LYS A 75 -6.16 24.22 0.48
N GLU A 76 -6.45 22.93 0.63
CA GLU A 76 -6.54 21.96 -0.45
C GLU A 76 -5.25 21.25 -0.87
N GLN A 77 -4.58 20.60 0.09
CA GLN A 77 -3.96 19.32 -0.23
C GLN A 77 -4.25 18.36 0.92
N PRO A 78 -4.96 17.24 0.70
CA PRO A 78 -5.10 16.23 1.74
C PRO A 78 -3.72 15.61 1.95
N LEU A 79 -2.96 16.15 2.89
CA LEU A 79 -1.72 15.54 3.33
C LEU A 79 -2.10 14.34 4.19
N PHE A 80 -1.78 13.14 3.71
CA PHE A 80 -1.96 11.94 4.50
C PHE A 80 -1.10 12.02 5.76
N THR A 81 -1.74 11.76 6.90
CA THR A 81 -1.03 11.49 8.16
C THR A 81 -0.19 10.23 8.02
N LEU A 82 0.89 10.10 8.80
CA LEU A 82 1.75 8.90 8.79
C LEU A 82 0.93 7.61 9.00
N ARG A 83 -0.10 7.67 9.86
CA ARG A 83 -1.03 6.56 10.10
C ARG A 83 -1.80 6.17 8.82
N GLN A 84 -2.31 7.16 8.08
CA GLN A 84 -3.00 6.89 6.81
C GLN A 84 -2.08 6.29 5.76
N VAL A 85 -0.83 6.75 5.66
CA VAL A 85 0.16 6.18 4.74
C VAL A 85 0.46 4.72 5.11
N GLY A 86 0.62 4.42 6.40
CA GLY A 86 0.80 3.04 6.87
C GLY A 86 -0.33 2.11 6.42
N MET A 87 -1.59 2.55 6.59
CA MET A 87 -2.76 1.78 6.15
C MET A 87 -2.81 1.57 4.63
N ILE A 88 -2.39 2.58 3.85
CA ILE A 88 -2.35 2.48 2.39
C ILE A 88 -1.29 1.45 1.97
N CYS A 89 -0.08 1.53 2.50
CA CYS A 89 0.99 0.58 2.20
C CYS A 89 0.60 -0.85 2.60
N GLU A 90 0.00 -1.04 3.78
CA GLU A 90 -0.48 -2.34 4.24
C GLU A 90 -1.51 -2.93 3.27
N ARG A 91 -2.50 -2.12 2.85
CA ARG A 91 -3.50 -2.56 1.87
C ARG A 91 -2.88 -2.95 0.53
N LEU A 92 -1.97 -2.13 -0.01
CA LEU A 92 -1.31 -2.39 -1.28
C LEU A 92 -0.47 -3.66 -1.25
N LEU A 93 0.23 -3.91 -0.15
CA LEU A 93 0.99 -5.15 0.04
C LEU A 93 0.07 -6.37 0.10
N LYS A 94 -1.03 -6.27 0.86
CA LYS A 94 -2.02 -7.33 0.97
C LYS A 94 -2.69 -7.64 -0.36
N GLU A 95 -3.09 -6.61 -1.11
CA GLU A 95 -3.70 -6.75 -2.44
C GLU A 95 -2.75 -7.42 -3.43
N ARG A 96 -1.45 -7.06 -3.42
CA ARG A 96 -0.45 -7.72 -4.26
C ARG A 96 -0.27 -9.18 -3.89
N GLU A 97 -0.22 -9.50 -2.61
CA GLU A 97 -0.09 -10.88 -2.13
C GLU A 97 -1.31 -11.72 -2.50
N GLU A 98 -2.50 -11.17 -2.33
CA GLU A 98 -3.77 -11.77 -2.73
C GLU A 98 -3.80 -12.05 -4.23
N LYS A 99 -3.46 -11.05 -5.05
CA LYS A 99 -3.39 -11.21 -6.51
C LYS A 99 -2.45 -12.33 -6.94
N ILE A 100 -1.25 -12.42 -6.35
CA ILE A 100 -0.30 -13.49 -6.67
C ILE A 100 -0.88 -14.87 -6.30
N ARG A 101 -1.56 -14.96 -5.16
CA ARG A 101 -2.21 -16.20 -4.71
C ARG A 101 -3.35 -16.60 -5.64
N GLU A 102 -4.18 -15.65 -6.07
CA GLU A 102 -5.27 -15.86 -7.02
C GLU A 102 -4.75 -16.34 -8.38
N GLU A 103 -3.73 -15.67 -8.94
CA GLU A 103 -3.11 -16.07 -10.21
C GLU A 103 -2.55 -17.49 -10.14
N TYR A 104 -1.92 -17.85 -9.01
CA TYR A 104 -1.42 -19.20 -8.79
C TYR A 104 -2.55 -20.24 -8.78
N GLU A 105 -3.62 -19.98 -8.04
CA GLU A 105 -4.78 -20.88 -7.93
C GLU A 105 -5.47 -21.05 -9.28
N GLU A 106 -5.64 -19.97 -10.05
CA GLU A 106 -6.22 -20.00 -11.38
C GLU A 106 -5.40 -20.88 -12.33
N ILE A 107 -4.08 -20.69 -12.36
CA ILE A 107 -3.18 -21.49 -13.19
C ILE A 107 -3.23 -22.96 -12.77
N LEU A 108 -3.18 -23.24 -11.46
CA LEU A 108 -3.21 -24.60 -10.94
C LEU A 108 -4.52 -25.32 -11.32
N SER A 109 -5.66 -24.66 -11.09
CA SER A 109 -6.98 -25.18 -11.45
C SER A 109 -7.08 -25.45 -12.95
N THR A 110 -6.62 -24.52 -13.78
CA THR A 110 -6.60 -24.68 -15.24
C THR A 110 -5.75 -25.88 -15.66
N LYS A 111 -4.55 -26.03 -15.09
CA LYS A 111 -3.65 -27.15 -15.39
C LYS A 111 -4.24 -28.50 -14.98
N LEU A 112 -4.92 -28.56 -13.84
CA LEU A 112 -5.59 -29.78 -13.38
C LEU A 112 -6.78 -30.15 -14.29
N ALA A 113 -7.55 -29.16 -14.74
CA ALA A 113 -8.64 -29.39 -15.69
C ALA A 113 -8.11 -29.89 -17.05
N GLU A 114 -7.06 -29.27 -17.59
CA GLU A 114 -6.41 -29.72 -18.83
C GLU A 114 -5.94 -31.18 -18.73
N GLN A 115 -5.35 -31.57 -17.58
CA GLN A 115 -4.93 -32.95 -17.33
C GLN A 115 -6.11 -33.92 -17.30
N TYR A 116 -7.20 -33.53 -16.62
CA TYR A 116 -8.42 -34.32 -16.56
C TYR A 116 -9.00 -34.54 -17.96
N ASP A 117 -9.15 -33.47 -18.74
CA ASP A 117 -9.69 -33.54 -20.10
C ASP A 117 -8.82 -34.41 -21.01
N ALA A 118 -7.50 -34.28 -20.90
CA ALA A 118 -6.56 -35.13 -21.65
C ALA A 118 -6.71 -36.60 -21.29
N PHE A 119 -6.87 -36.93 -20.00
CA PHE A 119 -7.08 -38.30 -19.54
C PHE A 119 -8.41 -38.89 -20.02
N VAL A 120 -9.49 -38.12 -19.91
CA VAL A 120 -10.82 -38.53 -20.38
C VAL A 120 -10.81 -38.75 -21.89
N LYS A 121 -10.26 -37.82 -22.66
CA LYS A 121 -10.12 -37.94 -24.11
C LYS A 121 -9.29 -39.16 -24.50
N PHE A 122 -8.14 -39.36 -23.88
CA PHE A 122 -7.31 -40.54 -24.13
C PHE A 122 -8.08 -41.83 -23.88
N THR A 123 -8.79 -41.92 -22.75
CA THR A 123 -9.59 -43.10 -22.41
C THR A 123 -10.73 -43.33 -23.42
N HIS A 124 -11.43 -42.26 -23.80
CA HIS A 124 -12.49 -42.31 -24.81
C HIS A 124 -11.96 -42.80 -26.17
N ASP A 125 -10.84 -42.24 -26.62
CA ASP A 125 -10.18 -42.61 -27.88
C ASP A 125 -9.71 -44.07 -27.87
N GLN A 126 -9.23 -44.57 -26.71
CA GLN A 126 -8.82 -45.97 -26.55
C GLN A 126 -10.02 -46.92 -26.63
N ILE A 127 -11.16 -46.56 -26.05
CA ILE A 127 -12.41 -47.33 -26.14
C ILE A 127 -12.92 -47.32 -27.58
N MET A 128 -12.96 -46.15 -28.24
CA MET A 128 -13.41 -46.00 -29.63
C MET A 128 -12.51 -46.74 -30.62
N ARG A 129 -11.19 -46.74 -30.44
CA ARG A 129 -10.30 -47.58 -31.27
C ARG A 129 -10.48 -49.07 -31.02
N ARG A 130 -10.70 -49.50 -29.77
CA ARG A 130 -10.88 -50.92 -29.42
C ARG A 130 -12.22 -51.49 -29.90
N TYR A 131 -13.29 -50.70 -29.86
CA TYR A 131 -14.67 -51.20 -30.03
C TYR A 131 -15.49 -50.45 -31.09
N GLY A 132 -15.01 -49.33 -31.64
CA GLY A 132 -15.70 -48.56 -32.67
C GLY A 132 -15.50 -49.09 -34.10
N GLU A 133 -14.42 -49.84 -34.34
CA GLU A 133 -14.13 -50.49 -35.64
C GLU A 133 -14.56 -51.97 -35.69
N GLN A 134 -15.11 -52.53 -34.60
CA GLN A 134 -15.59 -53.90 -34.62
C GLN A 134 -16.90 -53.92 -35.42
N PRO A 135 -16.96 -54.50 -36.64
CA PRO A 135 -18.24 -54.65 -37.32
C PRO A 135 -19.16 -55.38 -36.36
N ALA A 136 -20.39 -54.88 -36.19
CA ALA A 136 -21.40 -55.59 -35.43
C ALA A 136 -21.48 -57.01 -36.00
N SER A 137 -20.92 -57.99 -35.27
CA SER A 137 -20.96 -59.39 -35.64
C SER A 137 -22.38 -59.87 -35.38
N TYR A 138 -23.30 -59.47 -36.27
CA TYR A 138 -24.52 -60.20 -36.49
C TYR A 138 -24.11 -61.47 -37.24
N VAL A 139 -24.49 -62.64 -36.71
CA VAL A 139 -24.04 -64.01 -37.08
C VAL A 139 -22.84 -64.44 -36.21
N SER A 140 -22.90 -65.49 -35.37
CA SER A 140 -23.83 -66.64 -35.24
C SER A 140 -24.38 -66.81 -33.83
#